data_AF-A0AAD4K5V8-F1
#
_entry.id   AF-A0AAD4K5V8-F1
#
_cell.length_a   1.000
_cell.length_b   1.000
_cell.length_c   1.000
_cell.angle_alpha   90.00
_cell.angle_beta   90.00
_cell.angle_gamma   90.00
#
_symmetry.space_group_name_H-M   'P 1'
#
loop_
_entity.id
_entity.type
_entity.pdbx_description
1 polymer ?
#
loop_
_entity_poly.entity_id
_entity_poly.type
_entity_poly.pdbx_seq_one_letter_code
_entity_poly.pdbx_strand_id
1 'polypeptide(L)'
;RSIKILPKSVVCDETTLTGDITFSSGCVVHPSATVIAEAGPIIIGENCIIEEYATIAHELAEGASWDANNILSIGTHNVFEVGCTVKAARIGDKNVFESKSFVGKGVIVSSGCVIGAGIQMRTVQLLPENTIVYGQQALQREAIEKQGSQTLQIDFLRKVLPNYHHLRKPNYDPKKARSVV
;
A
#
# COMPACT_ATOMS: atom_id res chain seq x y z
N ARG A 1 2.23 -11.25 15.18
CA ARG A 1 1.61 -9.91 15.26
C ARG A 1 2.64 -8.89 15.72
N SER A 2 3.37 -8.34 14.77
CA SER A 2 4.49 -7.42 14.92
C SER A 2 4.35 -6.33 13.85
N ILE A 3 4.35 -5.07 14.28
CA ILE A 3 4.30 -3.92 13.37
C ILE A 3 5.69 -3.30 13.36
N LYS A 4 6.36 -3.35 12.21
CA LYS A 4 7.69 -2.76 12.01
C LYS A 4 7.55 -1.48 11.21
N ILE A 5 7.95 -0.36 11.79
CA ILE A 5 7.92 0.96 11.14
C ILE A 5 9.37 1.44 11.02
N LEU A 6 9.88 1.51 9.79
CA LEU A 6 11.23 1.99 9.50
C LEU A 6 11.38 3.51 9.74
N PRO A 7 12.62 4.02 9.92
CA PRO A 7 12.86 5.45 10.08
C PRO A 7 12.39 6.24 8.85
N LYS A 8 12.11 7.53 9.05
CA LYS A 8 11.53 8.46 8.05
C LYS A 8 10.09 8.16 7.63
N SER A 9 9.51 7.06 8.09
CA SER A 9 8.09 6.76 7.87
C SER A 9 7.21 7.53 8.84
N VAL A 10 6.11 8.04 8.33
CA VAL A 10 5.10 8.81 9.03
C VAL A 10 3.87 7.94 9.09
N VAL A 11 3.49 7.50 10.29
CA VAL A 11 2.29 6.69 10.50
C VAL A 11 1.43 7.39 11.53
N CYS A 12 0.21 7.80 11.16
CA CYS A 12 -0.73 8.42 12.09
C CYS A 12 -1.20 7.42 13.16
N ASP A 13 -1.47 7.90 14.37
CA ASP A 13 -1.86 7.02 15.49
C ASP A 13 -3.25 6.42 15.35
N GLU A 14 -4.16 7.14 14.69
CA GLU A 14 -5.54 6.76 14.38
C GLU A 14 -5.66 5.65 13.31
N THR A 15 -4.54 5.03 12.93
CA THR A 15 -4.51 3.94 11.95
C THR A 15 -4.87 2.61 12.59
N THR A 16 -5.67 1.82 11.87
CA THR A 16 -6.05 0.46 12.30
C THR A 16 -5.11 -0.54 11.65
N LEU A 17 -4.15 -1.04 12.41
CA LEU A 17 -3.11 -1.96 11.94
C LEU A 17 -3.24 -3.31 12.65
N THR A 18 -3.55 -4.37 11.89
CA THR A 18 -3.79 -5.72 12.43
C THR A 18 -2.86 -6.73 11.76
N GLY A 19 -2.15 -7.53 12.56
CA GLY A 19 -1.33 -8.65 12.06
C GLY A 19 0.17 -8.36 12.04
N ASP A 20 0.88 -8.95 11.06
CA ASP A 20 2.31 -8.74 10.84
C ASP A 20 2.53 -7.81 9.65
N ILE A 21 2.92 -6.56 9.93
CA ILE A 21 3.01 -5.49 8.93
C ILE A 21 4.39 -4.85 9.01
N THR A 22 5.03 -4.68 7.87
CA THR A 22 6.32 -3.99 7.75
C THR A 22 6.19 -2.78 6.83
N PHE A 23 6.32 -1.58 7.38
CA PHE A 23 6.42 -0.34 6.64
C PHE A 23 7.87 0.01 6.40
N SER A 24 8.29 0.01 5.13
CA SER A 24 9.65 0.43 4.74
C SER A 24 9.85 1.92 4.95
N SER A 25 11.10 2.38 4.80
CA SER A 25 11.48 3.78 5.06
C SER A 25 10.70 4.75 4.18
N GLY A 26 10.26 5.85 4.79
CA GLY A 26 9.65 6.94 4.06
C GLY A 26 8.19 6.72 3.64
N CYS A 27 7.54 5.68 4.16
CA CYS A 27 6.09 5.52 3.97
C CYS A 27 5.33 6.63 4.67
N VAL A 28 4.18 7.00 4.13
CA VAL A 28 3.26 7.98 4.71
C VAL A 28 1.90 7.30 4.86
N VAL A 29 1.38 7.24 6.08
CA VAL A 29 0.08 6.64 6.39
C VAL A 29 -0.76 7.67 7.13
N HIS A 30 -1.86 8.08 6.48
CA HIS A 30 -2.84 9.04 6.97
C HIS A 30 -3.69 8.47 8.12
N PRO A 31 -4.41 9.32 8.88
CA PRO A 31 -5.37 8.86 9.89
C PRO A 31 -6.45 7.97 9.26
N SER A 32 -7.13 7.13 10.06
CA SER A 32 -8.21 6.24 9.62
C SER A 32 -7.86 5.23 8.52
N ALA A 33 -6.60 5.12 8.10
CA ALA A 33 -6.15 4.05 7.21
C ALA A 33 -6.20 2.71 7.93
N THR A 34 -6.60 1.67 7.20
CA THR A 34 -6.79 0.32 7.73
C THR A 34 -5.89 -0.66 6.98
N VAL A 35 -5.02 -1.37 7.70
CA VAL A 35 -4.16 -2.41 7.15
C VAL A 35 -4.37 -3.70 7.93
N ILE A 36 -4.85 -4.73 7.24
CA ILE A 36 -5.26 -6.01 7.83
C ILE A 36 -4.42 -7.13 7.20
N ALA A 37 -3.50 -7.69 7.97
CA ALA A 37 -2.66 -8.82 7.63
C ALA A 37 -3.20 -10.10 8.31
N GLU A 38 -4.24 -10.70 7.73
CA GLU A 38 -4.86 -11.92 8.25
C GLU A 38 -4.34 -13.19 7.60
N ALA A 39 -4.09 -13.19 6.29
CA ALA A 39 -3.61 -14.36 5.56
C ALA A 39 -2.11 -14.65 5.70
N GLY A 40 -1.33 -13.60 5.93
CA GLY A 40 0.13 -13.65 5.98
C GLY A 40 0.69 -12.25 6.24
N PRO A 41 2.02 -12.10 6.31
CA PRO A 41 2.64 -10.81 6.58
C PRO A 41 2.51 -9.86 5.37
N ILE A 42 2.31 -8.57 5.63
CA ILE A 42 2.28 -7.51 4.62
C ILE A 42 3.59 -6.74 4.67
N ILE A 43 4.26 -6.61 3.53
CA ILE A 43 5.49 -5.82 3.38
C ILE A 43 5.20 -4.66 2.43
N ILE A 44 5.30 -3.45 2.96
CA ILE A 44 5.06 -2.20 2.25
C ILE A 44 6.40 -1.59 1.89
N GLY A 45 6.66 -1.43 0.60
CA GLY A 45 7.89 -0.86 0.06
C GLY A 45 8.08 0.62 0.41
N GLU A 46 9.25 1.15 0.09
CA GLU A 46 9.64 2.52 0.42
C GLU A 46 8.79 3.55 -0.29
N ASN A 47 8.65 4.74 0.33
CA ASN A 47 8.01 5.90 -0.29
C ASN A 47 6.55 5.66 -0.72
N CYS A 48 5.84 4.73 -0.07
CA CYS A 48 4.42 4.52 -0.31
C CYS A 48 3.56 5.51 0.45
N ILE A 49 2.47 5.97 -0.15
CA ILE A 49 1.47 6.83 0.47
C ILE A 49 0.19 6.03 0.65
N ILE A 50 -0.36 6.03 1.85
CA ILE A 50 -1.63 5.43 2.21
C ILE A 50 -2.49 6.53 2.81
N GLU A 51 -3.51 6.96 2.07
CA GLU A 51 -4.38 8.07 2.46
C GLU A 51 -5.52 7.63 3.38
N GLU A 52 -6.34 8.60 3.79
CA GLU A 52 -7.42 8.42 4.77
C GLU A 52 -8.48 7.43 4.24
N TYR A 53 -9.02 6.58 5.12
CA TYR A 53 -9.98 5.52 4.75
C TYR A 53 -9.47 4.47 3.75
N ALA A 54 -8.21 4.53 3.32
CA ALA A 54 -7.63 3.47 2.50
C ALA A 54 -7.57 2.16 3.30
N THR A 55 -8.04 1.07 2.69
CA THR A 55 -8.12 -0.25 3.30
C THR A 55 -7.27 -1.24 2.52
N ILE A 56 -6.17 -1.69 3.10
CA ILE A 56 -5.32 -2.75 2.55
C ILE A 56 -5.60 -4.02 3.35
N ALA A 57 -6.19 -5.02 2.71
CA ALA A 57 -6.61 -6.23 3.40
C ALA A 57 -6.06 -7.47 2.69
N HIS A 58 -5.12 -8.15 3.34
CA HIS A 58 -4.66 -9.48 2.96
C HIS A 58 -5.51 -10.53 3.66
N GLU A 59 -6.71 -10.75 3.12
CA GLU A 59 -7.70 -11.69 3.66
C GLU A 59 -7.45 -13.12 3.15
N LEU A 60 -7.77 -14.11 4.00
CA LEU A 60 -7.73 -15.51 3.58
C LEU A 60 -8.80 -15.78 2.50
N ALA A 61 -8.46 -16.68 1.57
CA ALA A 61 -9.47 -17.39 0.80
C ALA A 61 -10.18 -18.39 1.73
N GLU A 62 -11.45 -18.70 1.47
CA GLU A 62 -12.19 -19.68 2.27
C GLU A 62 -11.43 -21.02 2.31
N GLY A 63 -11.11 -21.48 3.53
CA GLY A 63 -10.39 -22.74 3.76
C GLY A 63 -8.86 -22.65 3.76
N ALA A 64 -8.26 -21.50 3.45
CA ALA A 64 -6.83 -21.29 3.64
C ALA A 64 -6.52 -21.06 5.13
N SER A 65 -5.40 -21.61 5.61
CA SER A 65 -4.83 -21.26 6.92
C SER A 65 -3.85 -20.10 6.77
N TRP A 66 -3.55 -19.41 7.88
CA TRP A 66 -2.46 -18.45 7.92
C TRP A 66 -1.18 -19.10 7.37
N ASP A 67 -0.62 -18.53 6.31
CA ASP A 67 0.58 -19.04 5.67
C ASP A 67 1.67 -17.97 5.73
N ALA A 68 2.76 -18.29 6.44
CA ALA A 68 3.92 -17.44 6.53
C ALA A 68 4.59 -17.21 5.16
N ASN A 69 4.39 -18.13 4.20
CA ASN A 69 4.92 -18.00 2.84
C ASN A 69 4.05 -17.12 1.94
N ASN A 70 2.80 -16.86 2.30
CA ASN A 70 1.90 -16.03 1.50
C ASN A 70 2.04 -14.56 1.89
N ILE A 71 3.18 -13.98 1.51
CA ILE A 71 3.54 -12.60 1.81
C ILE A 71 2.92 -11.66 0.78
N LEU A 72 2.12 -10.69 1.25
CA LEU A 72 1.69 -9.59 0.38
C LEU A 72 2.82 -8.59 0.24
N SER A 73 3.51 -8.65 -0.90
CA SER A 73 4.55 -7.69 -1.27
C SER A 73 3.94 -6.51 -2.00
N ILE A 74 4.10 -5.31 -1.44
CA ILE A 74 3.80 -4.03 -2.08
C ILE A 74 5.13 -3.35 -2.41
N GLY A 75 5.33 -3.00 -3.68
CA GLY A 75 6.56 -2.34 -4.14
C GLY A 75 6.71 -0.90 -3.63
N THR A 76 7.64 -0.17 -4.23
CA THR A 76 8.00 1.20 -3.85
C THR A 76 7.18 2.26 -4.59
N HIS A 77 7.04 3.45 -4.01
CA HIS A 77 6.38 4.60 -4.62
C HIS A 77 4.92 4.35 -5.04
N ASN A 78 4.20 3.49 -4.31
CA ASN A 78 2.78 3.28 -4.55
C ASN A 78 1.95 4.34 -3.83
N VAL A 79 0.86 4.78 -4.46
CA VAL A 79 -0.08 5.76 -3.90
C VAL A 79 -1.44 5.10 -3.77
N PHE A 80 -1.96 5.06 -2.55
CA PHE A 80 -3.29 4.58 -2.20
C PHE A 80 -4.13 5.77 -1.77
N GLU A 81 -4.99 6.28 -2.65
CA GLU A 81 -5.82 7.45 -2.38
C GLU A 81 -6.99 7.14 -1.44
N VAL A 82 -7.69 8.21 -1.04
CA VAL A 82 -8.81 8.18 -0.10
C VAL A 82 -9.86 7.11 -0.42
N GLY A 83 -10.13 6.26 0.56
CA GLY A 83 -11.21 5.26 0.49
C GLY A 83 -10.98 4.13 -0.52
N CYS A 84 -9.76 3.94 -1.03
CA CYS A 84 -9.47 2.78 -1.85
C CYS A 84 -9.48 1.48 -1.01
N THR A 85 -9.81 0.36 -1.63
CA THR A 85 -9.79 -0.96 -0.98
C THR A 85 -8.96 -1.91 -1.82
N VAL A 86 -7.88 -2.43 -1.26
CA VAL A 86 -6.92 -3.25 -1.98
C VAL A 86 -6.76 -4.61 -1.30
N LYS A 87 -7.21 -5.65 -2.02
CA LYS A 87 -7.09 -7.07 -1.64
C LYS A 87 -6.24 -7.87 -2.63
N ALA A 88 -5.39 -7.17 -3.39
CA ALA A 88 -4.52 -7.77 -4.41
C ALA A 88 -3.58 -8.82 -3.80
N ALA A 89 -3.16 -9.79 -4.61
CA ALA A 89 -2.19 -10.81 -4.18
C ALA A 89 -0.75 -10.28 -4.22
N ARG A 90 -0.45 -9.35 -5.12
CA ARG A 90 0.87 -8.74 -5.28
C ARG A 90 0.73 -7.37 -5.94
N ILE A 91 1.54 -6.41 -5.50
CA ILE A 91 1.59 -5.05 -6.03
C ILE A 91 3.03 -4.69 -6.35
N GLY A 92 3.31 -4.29 -7.59
CA GLY A 92 4.63 -3.82 -8.02
C GLY A 92 4.93 -2.39 -7.59
N ASP A 93 5.75 -1.70 -8.37
CA ASP A 93 6.26 -0.35 -8.06
C ASP A 93 5.51 0.74 -8.81
N LYS A 94 5.44 1.96 -8.23
CA LYS A 94 4.90 3.16 -8.88
C LYS A 94 3.45 3.03 -9.35
N ASN A 95 2.63 2.29 -8.62
CA ASN A 95 1.21 2.20 -8.94
C ASN A 95 0.41 3.29 -8.22
N VAL A 96 -0.69 3.71 -8.84
CA VAL A 96 -1.64 4.66 -8.27
C VAL A 96 -3.00 4.02 -8.19
N PHE A 97 -3.54 3.92 -6.98
CA PHE A 97 -4.90 3.48 -6.71
C PHE A 97 -5.72 4.73 -6.39
N GLU A 98 -6.52 5.18 -7.35
CA GLU A 98 -7.32 6.38 -7.18
C GLU A 98 -8.46 6.17 -6.17
N SER A 99 -9.07 7.27 -5.79
CA SER A 99 -10.10 7.36 -4.77
C SER A 99 -11.25 6.39 -5.01
N LYS A 100 -11.68 5.69 -3.95
CA LYS A 100 -12.77 4.69 -3.98
C LYS A 100 -12.57 3.52 -4.97
N SER A 101 -11.35 3.31 -5.46
CA SER A 101 -11.03 2.11 -6.25
C SER A 101 -11.11 0.85 -5.38
N PHE A 102 -11.53 -0.26 -5.96
CA PHE A 102 -11.61 -1.57 -5.32
C PHE A 102 -10.82 -2.58 -6.14
N VAL A 103 -9.87 -3.25 -5.50
CA VAL A 103 -9.04 -4.30 -6.11
C VAL A 103 -9.28 -5.61 -5.38
N GLY A 104 -9.77 -6.59 -6.12
CA GLY A 104 -10.21 -7.87 -5.63
C GLY A 104 -9.06 -8.84 -5.34
N LYS A 105 -9.44 -9.96 -4.72
CA LYS A 105 -8.55 -11.07 -4.39
C LYS A 105 -7.95 -11.67 -5.66
N GLY A 106 -6.65 -11.99 -5.62
CA GLY A 106 -5.96 -12.64 -6.74
C GLY A 106 -5.53 -11.71 -7.89
N VAL A 107 -5.85 -10.41 -7.83
CA VAL A 107 -5.30 -9.44 -8.78
C VAL A 107 -3.81 -9.28 -8.51
N ILE A 108 -3.01 -9.37 -9.58
CA ILE A 108 -1.58 -9.08 -9.54
C ILE A 108 -1.39 -7.76 -10.27
N VAL A 109 -1.00 -6.72 -9.53
CA VAL A 109 -0.67 -5.42 -10.09
C VAL A 109 0.82 -5.40 -10.36
N SER A 110 1.21 -5.16 -11.61
CA SER A 110 2.62 -5.00 -12.00
C SER A 110 3.13 -3.61 -11.59
N SER A 111 3.99 -2.99 -12.39
CA SER A 111 4.57 -1.68 -12.10
C SER A 111 4.04 -0.59 -13.04
N GLY A 112 3.87 0.62 -12.51
CA GLY A 112 3.40 1.78 -13.27
C GLY A 112 1.91 1.75 -13.64
N CYS A 113 1.11 0.92 -12.96
CA CYS A 113 -0.31 0.81 -13.23
C CYS A 113 -1.11 1.90 -12.50
N VAL A 114 -2.22 2.32 -13.11
CA VAL A 114 -3.13 3.29 -12.52
C VAL A 114 -4.52 2.67 -12.49
N ILE A 115 -5.14 2.66 -11.32
CA ILE A 115 -6.52 2.20 -11.15
C ILE A 115 -7.37 3.43 -10.94
N GLY A 116 -8.21 3.74 -11.93
CA GLY A 116 -9.05 4.93 -11.90
C GLY A 116 -10.08 4.93 -10.75
N ALA A 117 -10.59 6.13 -10.47
CA ALA A 117 -11.46 6.40 -9.33
C ALA A 117 -12.79 5.65 -9.45
N GLY A 118 -13.22 5.03 -8.34
CA GLY A 118 -14.48 4.28 -8.27
C GLY A 118 -14.53 2.98 -9.08
N ILE A 119 -13.41 2.53 -9.65
CA ILE A 119 -13.35 1.28 -10.42
C ILE A 119 -13.35 0.09 -9.48
N GLN A 120 -14.10 -0.95 -9.85
CA GLN A 120 -14.16 -2.19 -9.09
C GLN A 120 -13.61 -3.35 -9.90
N MET A 121 -12.38 -3.74 -9.61
CA MET A 121 -11.73 -4.91 -10.18
C MET A 121 -12.01 -6.13 -9.30
N ARG A 122 -13.01 -6.94 -9.68
CA ARG A 122 -13.35 -8.16 -8.92
C ARG A 122 -12.74 -9.43 -9.51
N THR A 123 -12.33 -9.38 -10.77
CA THR A 123 -11.84 -10.54 -11.50
C THR A 123 -10.35 -10.77 -11.20
N VAL A 124 -9.97 -12.04 -11.00
CA VAL A 124 -8.58 -12.45 -10.92
C VAL A 124 -7.91 -12.18 -12.26
N GLN A 125 -7.03 -11.19 -12.30
CA GLN A 125 -6.29 -10.84 -13.50
C GLN A 125 -4.89 -10.32 -13.17
N LEU A 126 -3.96 -10.53 -14.10
CA LEU A 126 -2.65 -9.91 -14.09
C LEU A 126 -2.74 -8.59 -14.85
N LEU A 127 -2.50 -7.47 -14.18
CA LEU A 127 -2.37 -6.17 -14.85
C LEU A 127 -0.97 -6.08 -15.48
N PRO A 128 -0.86 -5.84 -16.79
CA PRO A 128 0.43 -5.56 -17.42
C PRO A 128 1.03 -4.26 -16.90
N GLU A 129 2.35 -4.13 -17.01
CA GLU A 129 3.04 -2.89 -16.67
C GLU A 129 2.51 -1.69 -17.46
N ASN A 130 2.55 -0.49 -16.86
CA ASN A 130 2.07 0.75 -17.47
C ASN A 130 0.61 0.68 -17.95
N THR A 131 -0.25 -0.07 -17.27
CA THR A 131 -1.67 -0.18 -17.62
C THR A 131 -2.52 0.77 -16.79
N ILE A 132 -3.38 1.55 -17.44
CA ILE A 132 -4.41 2.35 -16.80
C ILE A 132 -5.74 1.61 -16.92
N VAL A 133 -6.34 1.31 -15.78
CA VAL A 133 -7.70 0.76 -15.70
C VAL A 133 -8.66 1.93 -15.59
N TYR A 134 -9.66 1.99 -16.48
CA TYR A 134 -10.65 3.06 -16.54
C TYR A 134 -12.05 2.54 -16.91
N GLY A 135 -13.06 3.33 -16.57
CA GLY A 135 -14.47 3.02 -16.86
C GLY A 135 -15.08 1.98 -15.91
N GLN A 136 -16.41 1.96 -15.83
CA GLN A 136 -17.16 1.04 -14.96
C GLN A 136 -16.92 -0.45 -15.29
N GLN A 137 -16.52 -0.74 -16.52
CA GLN A 137 -16.20 -2.09 -17.00
C GLN A 137 -14.76 -2.52 -16.73
N ALA A 138 -13.97 -1.72 -15.98
CA ALA A 138 -12.55 -1.97 -15.73
C ALA A 138 -11.75 -2.22 -17.03
N LEU A 139 -12.00 -1.37 -18.04
CA LEU A 139 -11.29 -1.41 -19.31
C LEU A 139 -9.82 -1.04 -19.08
N GLN A 140 -8.94 -1.66 -19.85
CA GLN A 140 -7.50 -1.47 -19.75
C GLN A 140 -7.02 -0.68 -20.96
N ARG A 141 -6.23 0.37 -20.73
CA ARG A 141 -5.45 1.05 -21.77
C ARG A 141 -4.00 1.09 -21.35
N GLU A 142 -3.12 1.08 -22.33
CA GLU A 142 -1.71 1.37 -22.10
C GLU A 142 -1.56 2.86 -21.74
N ALA A 143 -0.76 3.15 -20.72
CA ALA A 143 -0.44 4.50 -20.32
C ALA A 143 0.41 5.15 -21.40
N ILE A 144 -0.15 6.16 -22.06
CA ILE A 144 0.56 6.98 -23.06
C ILE A 144 1.63 7.85 -22.36
N GLU A 145 1.40 8.19 -21.10
CA GLU A 145 2.24 9.07 -20.31
C GLU A 145 2.81 8.32 -19.10
N LYS A 146 4.12 8.43 -18.89
CA LYS A 146 4.76 7.85 -17.70
C LYS A 146 4.28 8.61 -16.47
N GLN A 147 3.84 7.86 -15.46
CA GLN A 147 3.51 8.40 -14.14
C GLN A 147 4.62 9.34 -13.65
N GLY A 148 4.23 10.57 -13.32
CA GLY A 148 5.13 11.57 -12.76
C GLY A 148 5.76 11.08 -11.45
N SER A 149 6.93 11.62 -11.12
CA SER A 149 7.59 11.30 -9.86
C SER A 149 6.75 11.80 -8.68
N GLN A 150 6.22 10.87 -7.88
CA GLN A 150 5.46 11.18 -6.67
C GLN A 150 6.33 11.74 -5.52
N THR A 151 7.63 11.87 -5.74
CA THR A 151 8.61 12.31 -4.73
C THR A 151 8.26 13.67 -4.11
N LEU A 152 7.78 14.63 -4.92
CA LEU A 152 7.40 15.96 -4.42
C LEU A 152 6.19 15.92 -3.49
N GLN A 153 5.18 15.10 -3.82
CA GLN A 153 4.01 14.91 -2.97
C GLN A 153 4.41 14.27 -1.64
N ILE A 154 5.27 13.24 -1.69
CA ILE A 154 5.78 12.57 -0.49
C ILE A 154 6.54 13.56 0.40
N ASP A 155 7.43 14.37 -0.17
CA ASP A 155 8.21 15.35 0.59
C ASP A 155 7.33 16.45 1.19
N PHE A 156 6.27 16.86 0.51
CA PHE A 156 5.29 17.79 1.04
C PHE A 156 4.51 17.17 2.21
N LEU A 157 3.94 15.98 2.02
CA LEU A 157 3.16 15.27 3.04
C LEU A 157 4.00 14.99 4.29
N ARG A 158 5.27 14.60 4.14
CA ARG A 158 6.19 14.41 5.27
C ARG A 158 6.44 15.66 6.09
N LYS A 159 6.37 16.86 5.50
CA LYS A 159 6.55 18.13 6.22
C LYS A 159 5.27 18.58 6.91
N VAL A 160 4.12 18.31 6.30
CA VAL A 160 2.83 18.81 6.78
C VAL A 160 2.24 17.88 7.85
N LEU A 161 2.24 16.57 7.64
CA LEU A 161 1.59 15.62 8.55
C LEU A 161 2.08 15.70 10.01
N PRO A 162 3.39 15.86 10.30
CA PRO A 162 3.86 16.05 11.68
C PRO A 162 3.34 17.32 12.36
N ASN A 163 2.91 18.33 11.60
CA ASN A 163 2.41 19.59 12.16
C ASN A 163 0.93 19.49 12.56
N TYR A 164 0.17 18.57 11.96
CA TYR A 164 -1.28 18.48 12.15
C TYR A 164 -1.74 17.21 12.89
N HIS A 165 -0.92 16.15 12.95
CA HIS A 165 -1.33 14.86 13.50
C HIS A 165 -0.33 14.28 14.49
N HIS A 166 -0.85 13.50 15.45
CA HIS A 166 -0.03 12.66 16.30
C HIS A 166 0.49 11.46 15.51
N LEU A 167 1.81 11.34 15.47
CA LEU A 167 2.51 10.29 14.72
C LEU A 167 3.02 9.21 15.65
N ARG A 168 2.90 7.96 15.22
CA ARG A 168 3.59 6.83 15.83
C ARG A 168 5.08 6.96 15.61
N LYS A 169 5.84 6.74 16.68
CA LYS A 169 7.30 6.75 16.60
C LYS A 169 7.77 5.56 15.75
N PRO A 170 8.77 5.76 14.87
CA PRO A 170 9.42 4.65 14.18
C PRO A 170 9.98 3.65 15.21
N ASN A 171 9.54 2.40 15.14
CA ASN A 171 9.88 1.36 16.10
C ASN A 171 10.96 0.38 15.60
N TYR A 172 11.39 0.51 14.35
CA TYR A 172 12.37 -0.39 13.75
C TYR A 172 13.47 0.40 13.06
N ASP A 173 14.70 0.33 13.57
CA ASP A 173 15.86 0.94 12.94
C ASP A 173 16.81 -0.16 12.42
N PRO A 174 16.97 -0.30 11.09
CA PRO A 174 17.86 -1.31 10.53
C PRO A 174 19.34 -1.09 10.92
N LYS A 175 19.73 0.10 11.40
CA LYS A 175 21.09 0.38 11.89
C LYS A 175 21.31 -0.06 13.34
N LYS A 176 20.27 -0.27 14.15
CA LYS A 176 20.41 -0.84 15.51
C LYS A 176 20.49 -2.37 15.55
N ALA A 177 20.24 -3.05 14.43
CA ALA A 177 20.34 -4.51 14.34
C ALA A 177 21.79 -5.04 14.19
N ARG A 178 22.80 -4.16 14.15
CA ARG A 178 24.23 -4.54 14.20
C ARG A 178 24.89 -3.96 15.45
N SER A 179 24.66 -4.61 16.59
CA SER A 179 25.61 -4.66 17.71
C SER A 179 25.14 -5.74 18.68
N VAL A 180 25.38 -6.99 18.30
CA VAL A 180 25.59 -8.06 19.26
C VAL A 180 26.93 -8.68 18.85
N VAL A 181 28.00 -8.11 19.38
CA VAL A 181 29.31 -8.76 19.53
C VAL A 181 29.33 -9.33 20.94
#